data_AF-A0A7S0AQV3-F1
#
_entry.id   AF-A0A7S0AQV3-F1
#
_cell.length_a   1.000
_cell.length_b   1.000
_cell.length_c   1.000
_cell.angle_alpha   90.00
_cell.angle_beta   90.00
_cell.angle_gamma   90.00
#
_symmetry.space_group_name_H-M   'P 1'
#
loop_
_entity.id
_entity.type
_entity.pdbx_description
1 polymer ?
#
loop_
_entity_poly.entity_id
_entity_poly.type
_entity_poly.pdbx_seq_one_letter_code
_entity_poly.pdbx_strand_id
1 'polypeptide(L)'
;CVYMIGGSSGGGGDGGIPIMGVINVLLKVTVSCFCAVLSDKFMKDYKDEPIYVQLVQFKCAWCATILALTFIDGKTWQNGFFTGWSGVTVGVLTSFTVKGWSTMYLLAILDSVLKNIGEATAVLVIYLAQVILPSFEDEFEVPTFLSVMVVILSVTAYVSSKSVVEKAQKFDKGLKA
;
A
#
# COMPACT_ATOMS: atom_id res chain seq x y z
N CYS A 1 1.25 -5.54 -3.11
CA CYS A 1 2.70 -5.21 -3.19
C CYS A 1 3.56 -6.40 -2.77
N VAL A 2 3.52 -7.50 -3.53
CA VAL A 2 4.28 -8.74 -3.24
C VAL A 2 5.33 -9.06 -4.33
N TYR A 3 5.30 -8.39 -5.49
CA TYR A 3 6.24 -8.66 -6.58
C TYR A 3 7.55 -7.85 -6.52
N MET A 4 8.33 -8.01 -5.43
CA MET A 4 9.75 -7.62 -5.42
C MET A 4 10.64 -8.66 -4.71
N ILE A 5 10.31 -9.94 -4.88
CA ILE A 5 11.26 -11.04 -4.68
C ILE A 5 11.49 -11.64 -6.07
N GLY A 6 12.43 -11.07 -6.79
CA GLY A 6 12.70 -11.45 -8.18
C GLY A 6 13.76 -10.55 -8.82
N GLY A 7 14.81 -10.24 -8.07
CA GLY A 7 16.01 -9.60 -8.61
C GLY A 7 16.99 -10.69 -9.00
N SER A 8 17.06 -11.00 -10.30
CA SER A 8 18.10 -11.86 -10.86
C SER A 8 19.48 -11.20 -10.69
N SER A 9 20.28 -11.74 -9.78
CA SER A 9 21.73 -11.56 -9.79
C SER A 9 22.34 -12.90 -9.40
N GLY A 10 23.04 -13.50 -10.36
CA GLY A 10 23.49 -14.88 -10.31
C GLY A 10 24.54 -15.21 -9.26
N GLY A 11 24.75 -16.51 -9.10
CA GLY A 11 25.94 -17.07 -8.46
C GLY A 11 25.71 -17.61 -7.06
N GLY A 12 25.12 -18.82 -6.99
CA GLY A 12 25.44 -19.89 -6.04
C GLY A 12 25.47 -19.58 -4.53
N GLY A 13 24.51 -20.15 -3.81
CA GLY A 13 24.69 -20.49 -2.39
C GLY A 13 23.51 -20.17 -1.49
N ASP A 14 22.77 -21.23 -1.13
CA ASP A 14 21.89 -21.36 0.03
C ASP A 14 20.49 -20.70 -0.03
N GLY A 15 19.47 -21.56 -0.07
CA GLY A 15 18.05 -21.22 -0.02
C GLY A 15 17.56 -20.77 1.36
N GLY A 16 18.34 -19.92 2.03
CA GLY A 16 17.94 -19.27 3.27
C GLY A 16 16.97 -18.13 2.96
N ILE A 17 15.81 -18.12 3.63
CA ILE A 17 14.91 -16.96 3.60
C ILE A 17 15.74 -15.76 4.07
N PRO A 18 15.88 -14.68 3.28
CA PRO A 18 16.67 -13.52 3.70
C PRO A 18 15.95 -12.85 4.87
N ILE A 19 16.32 -13.22 6.10
CA ILE A 19 15.69 -12.78 7.35
C ILE A 19 15.61 -11.26 7.42
N MET A 20 16.66 -10.57 6.94
CA MET A 20 16.69 -9.11 6.84
C MET A 20 15.61 -8.56 5.90
N GLY A 21 15.31 -9.25 4.80
CA GLY A 21 14.23 -8.92 3.89
C GLY A 21 12.86 -9.10 4.55
N VAL A 22 12.66 -10.20 5.27
CA VAL A 22 11.39 -10.47 6.00
C VAL A 22 11.13 -9.40 7.07
N ILE A 23 12.14 -9.06 7.88
CA ILE A 23 12.02 -8.02 8.91
C ILE A 23 11.67 -6.67 8.27
N ASN A 24 12.35 -6.30 7.18
CA ASN A 24 12.06 -5.05 6.47
C ASN A 24 10.63 -5.01 5.92
N VAL A 25 10.12 -6.14 5.41
CA VAL A 25 8.73 -6.24 4.94
C VAL A 25 7.74 -6.07 6.09
N LEU A 26 7.94 -6.77 7.22
CA LEU A 26 7.06 -6.66 8.39
C LEU A 26 7.06 -5.25 8.98
N LEU A 27 8.24 -4.64 9.12
CA LEU A 27 8.37 -3.28 9.60
C LEU A 27 7.68 -2.29 8.66
N LYS A 28 7.89 -2.44 7.34
CA LYS A 28 7.23 -1.60 6.33
C LYS A 28 5.72 -1.75 6.36
N VAL A 29 5.17 -2.96 6.51
CA VAL A 29 3.72 -3.19 6.64
C VAL A 29 3.19 -2.52 7.91
N THR A 30 3.87 -2.69 9.03
CA THR A 30 3.46 -2.11 10.32
C THR A 30 3.43 -0.58 10.26
N VAL A 31 4.51 0.04 9.78
CA VAL A 31 4.60 1.51 9.62
C VAL A 31 3.57 2.01 8.62
N SER A 32 3.35 1.29 7.52
CA SER A 32 2.34 1.66 6.50
C SER A 32 0.91 1.62 7.06
N CYS A 33 0.57 0.60 7.85
CA CYS A 33 -0.74 0.49 8.51
C CYS A 33 -0.91 1.59 9.56
N PHE A 34 0.10 1.82 10.40
CA PHE A 34 0.08 2.87 11.42
C PHE A 34 -0.08 4.26 10.80
N CYS A 35 0.68 4.56 9.74
CA CYS A 35 0.58 5.82 8.99
C CYS A 35 -0.82 6.02 8.39
N ALA A 36 -1.42 4.95 7.85
CA ALA A 36 -2.77 5.02 7.30
C ALA A 36 -3.82 5.32 8.38
N VAL A 37 -3.72 4.68 9.55
CA VAL A 37 -4.64 4.92 10.68
C VAL A 37 -4.47 6.32 11.25
N LEU A 38 -3.23 6.80 11.41
CA LEU A 38 -2.97 8.17 11.86
C LEU A 38 -3.48 9.20 10.85
N SER A 39 -3.24 8.99 9.55
CA SER A 39 -3.73 9.89 8.51
C SER A 39 -5.25 9.95 8.50
N ASP A 40 -5.92 8.79 8.55
CA ASP A 40 -7.38 8.68 8.64
C ASP A 40 -7.93 9.39 9.90
N LYS A 41 -7.24 9.26 11.05
CA LYS A 41 -7.59 9.97 12.28
C LYS A 41 -7.44 11.50 12.13
N PHE A 42 -6.27 11.99 11.71
CA PHE A 42 -6.03 13.43 11.61
C PHE A 42 -6.92 14.10 10.55
N MET A 43 -7.19 13.44 9.42
CA MET A 43 -8.12 13.97 8.41
C MET A 43 -9.56 14.09 8.93
N LYS A 44 -9.95 13.26 9.91
CA LYS A 44 -11.27 13.31 10.56
C LYS A 44 -11.33 14.22 11.79
N ASP A 45 -10.22 14.43 12.47
CA ASP A 45 -10.13 15.34 13.62
C ASP A 45 -10.10 16.82 13.17
N TYR A 46 -9.52 17.11 12.00
CA TYR A 46 -9.45 18.46 11.42
C TYR A 46 -10.49 18.69 10.31
N LYS A 47 -11.76 18.30 10.54
CA LYS A 47 -12.85 18.45 9.54
C LYS A 47 -13.10 19.88 9.07
N ASP A 48 -12.72 20.86 9.89
CA ASP A 48 -12.91 22.28 9.59
C ASP A 48 -11.91 22.80 8.53
N GLU A 49 -10.81 22.07 8.30
CA GLU A 49 -9.84 22.43 7.27
C GLU A 49 -10.14 21.71 5.96
N PRO A 50 -9.96 22.38 4.81
CA PRO A 50 -10.18 21.73 3.54
C PRO A 50 -9.16 20.62 3.30
N ILE A 51 -9.65 19.46 2.83
CA ILE A 51 -8.85 18.25 2.56
C ILE A 51 -7.60 18.54 1.71
N TYR A 52 -7.69 19.46 0.74
CA TYR A 52 -6.55 19.84 -0.11
C TYR A 52 -5.40 20.49 0.67
N VAL A 53 -5.67 21.23 1.75
CA VAL A 53 -4.63 21.84 2.60
C VAL A 53 -3.88 20.77 3.38
N GLN A 54 -4.60 19.82 3.99
CA GLN A 54 -4.01 18.70 4.73
C GLN A 54 -3.15 17.81 3.82
N LEU A 55 -3.62 17.57 2.59
CA LEU A 55 -2.88 16.82 1.58
C LEU A 55 -1.55 17.48 1.23
N VAL A 56 -1.56 18.79 1.01
CA VAL A 56 -0.34 19.55 0.67
C VAL A 56 0.63 19.53 1.85
N GLN A 57 0.18 19.76 3.09
CA GLN A 57 1.03 19.70 4.28
C GLN A 57 1.74 18.35 4.42
N PHE A 58 1.01 17.25 4.20
CA PHE A 58 1.59 15.90 4.25
C PHE A 58 2.63 15.69 3.14
N LYS A 59 2.36 16.16 1.91
CA LYS A 59 3.32 16.06 0.79
C LYS A 59 4.55 16.93 1.01
N CYS A 60 4.40 18.11 1.61
CA CYS A 60 5.53 18.95 2.01
C CYS A 60 6.41 18.25 3.05
N ALA A 61 5.83 17.67 4.10
CA ALA A 61 6.56 16.91 5.10
C ALA A 61 7.27 15.68 4.49
N TRP A 62 6.60 14.98 3.56
CA TRP A 62 7.19 13.85 2.85
C TRP A 62 8.36 14.28 1.96
N CYS A 63 8.21 15.38 1.21
CA CYS A 63 9.27 15.94 0.38
C CYS A 63 10.48 16.36 1.23
N ALA A 64 10.25 17.05 2.34
CA ALA A 64 11.32 17.45 3.27
C ALA A 64 12.07 16.23 3.82
N THR A 65 11.36 15.15 4.16
CA THR A 65 11.95 13.90 4.63
C THR A 65 12.79 13.23 3.55
N ILE A 66 12.29 13.15 2.32
CA ILE A 66 13.05 12.60 1.18
C ILE A 66 14.31 13.43 0.94
N LEU A 67 14.20 14.77 0.93
CA LEU A 67 15.35 15.65 0.77
C LEU A 67 16.40 15.42 1.86
N ALA A 68 15.99 15.34 3.13
CA ALA A 68 16.89 15.02 4.23
C ALA A 68 17.60 13.67 4.02
N LEU A 69 16.87 12.63 3.57
CA LEU A 69 17.46 11.33 3.25
C LEU A 69 18.48 11.40 2.10
N THR A 70 18.24 12.22 1.06
CA THR A 70 19.21 12.39 -0.03
C THR A 70 20.52 13.03 0.43
N PHE A 71 20.47 13.89 1.45
CA PHE A 71 21.67 14.48 2.05
C PHE A 71 22.42 13.49 2.95
N ILE A 72 21.71 12.61 3.65
CA ILE A 72 22.32 11.56 4.49
C ILE A 72 23.05 10.52 3.63
N ASP A 73 22.48 10.14 2.49
CA ASP A 73 23.12 9.20 1.55
C ASP A 73 24.36 9.82 0.89
N GLY A 74 24.34 11.13 0.59
CA GLY A 74 25.47 11.91 0.06
C GLY A 74 25.87 11.58 -1.38
N LYS A 75 25.77 10.31 -1.79
CA LYS A 75 26.07 9.78 -3.14
C LYS A 75 25.15 10.35 -4.21
N THR A 76 23.91 10.63 -3.85
CA THR A 76 22.90 11.24 -4.74
C THR A 76 23.37 12.62 -5.26
N TRP A 77 24.03 13.41 -4.42
CA TRP A 77 24.51 14.74 -4.80
C TRP A 77 25.90 14.71 -5.44
N GLN A 78 26.76 13.76 -5.05
CA GLN A 78 28.10 13.61 -5.62
C GLN A 78 28.10 13.06 -7.04
N ASN A 79 27.23 12.10 -7.35
CA ASN A 79 27.17 11.48 -8.69
C ASN A 79 26.21 12.21 -9.65
N GLY A 80 25.44 13.19 -9.14
CA GLY A 80 24.36 13.88 -9.86
C GLY A 80 22.99 13.23 -9.65
N PHE A 81 21.98 14.06 -9.37
CA PHE A 81 20.63 13.61 -8.99
C PHE A 81 19.93 12.74 -10.04
N PHE A 82 20.21 13.01 -11.33
CA PHE A 82 19.58 12.32 -12.46
C PHE A 82 20.43 11.18 -13.04
N THR A 83 21.55 10.85 -12.40
CA THR A 83 22.45 9.81 -12.88
C THR A 83 21.80 8.43 -12.71
N GLY A 84 21.73 7.64 -13.78
CA GLY A 84 21.08 6.32 -13.78
C GLY A 84 19.56 6.35 -13.95
N TRP A 85 18.97 7.50 -14.28
CA TRP A 85 17.55 7.57 -14.63
C TRP A 85 17.31 6.90 -15.98
N SER A 86 16.57 5.80 -15.95
CA SER A 86 16.07 5.11 -17.14
C SER A 86 14.59 5.40 -17.34
N GLY A 87 14.04 5.05 -18.51
CA GLY A 87 12.59 5.11 -18.75
C GLY A 87 11.78 4.30 -17.73
N VAL A 88 12.35 3.22 -17.19
CA VAL A 88 11.77 2.42 -16.10
C VAL A 88 11.75 3.22 -14.79
N THR A 89 12.84 3.92 -14.46
CA THR A 89 12.90 4.79 -13.27
C THR A 89 11.83 5.87 -13.31
N VAL A 90 11.63 6.50 -14.48
CA VAL A 90 10.56 7.50 -14.70
C VAL A 90 9.17 6.85 -14.60
N GLY A 91 8.99 5.65 -15.15
CA GLY A 91 7.74 4.90 -15.06
C GLY A 91 7.38 4.55 -13.61
N VAL A 92 8.36 4.11 -12.81
CA VAL A 92 8.20 3.84 -11.39
C VAL A 92 7.88 5.12 -10.63
N LEU A 93 8.63 6.21 -10.85
CA LEU A 93 8.35 7.51 -10.24
C LEU A 93 6.92 7.99 -10.52
N THR A 94 6.49 7.91 -11.77
CA THR A 94 5.14 8.32 -12.19
C THR A 94 4.09 7.45 -11.51
N SER A 95 4.28 6.13 -11.50
CA SER A 95 3.37 5.18 -10.87
C SER A 95 3.24 5.41 -9.37
N PHE A 96 4.36 5.65 -8.67
CA PHE A 96 4.37 5.96 -7.25
C PHE A 96 3.74 7.33 -6.94
N THR A 97 3.92 8.30 -7.83
CA THR A 97 3.27 9.62 -7.69
C THR A 97 1.76 9.48 -7.80
N VAL A 98 1.27 8.88 -8.89
CA VAL A 98 -0.17 8.64 -9.09
C VAL A 98 -0.75 7.84 -7.93
N LYS A 99 -0.11 6.73 -7.57
CA LYS A 99 -0.52 5.92 -6.41
C LYS A 99 -0.57 6.76 -5.14
N GLY A 100 0.48 7.53 -4.86
CA GLY A 100 0.60 8.32 -3.64
C GLY A 100 -0.44 9.44 -3.52
N TRP A 101 -0.93 9.99 -4.64
CA TRP A 101 -2.02 10.97 -4.63
C TRP A 101 -3.39 10.28 -4.56
N SER A 102 -3.61 9.23 -5.36
CA SER A 102 -4.87 8.46 -5.34
C SER A 102 -5.13 7.81 -4.00
N THR A 103 -4.13 7.21 -3.35
CA THR A 103 -4.29 6.59 -2.02
C THR A 103 -4.65 7.62 -0.95
N MET A 104 -4.07 8.80 -1.03
CA MET A 104 -4.35 9.91 -0.11
C MET A 104 -5.78 10.44 -0.29
N TYR A 105 -6.21 10.61 -1.54
CA TYR A 105 -7.59 10.98 -1.87
C TYR A 105 -8.59 9.91 -1.45
N LEU A 106 -8.27 8.63 -1.66
CA LEU A 106 -9.08 7.51 -1.19
C LEU A 106 -9.18 7.50 0.33
N LEU A 107 -8.10 7.77 1.08
CA LEU A 107 -8.17 7.87 2.55
C LEU A 107 -8.99 9.07 3.03
N ALA A 108 -9.06 10.14 2.23
CA ALA A 108 -9.91 11.29 2.55
C ALA A 108 -11.42 10.98 2.47
N ILE A 109 -11.80 10.01 1.63
CA ILE A 109 -13.21 9.71 1.29
C ILE A 109 -13.65 8.34 1.84
N LEU A 110 -12.72 7.38 1.94
CA LEU A 110 -12.93 6.01 2.36
C LEU A 110 -12.07 5.70 3.61
N ASP A 111 -12.61 4.90 4.52
CA ASP A 111 -11.86 4.41 5.69
C ASP A 111 -10.62 3.61 5.29
N SER A 112 -9.62 3.61 6.18
CA SER A 112 -8.40 2.79 6.08
C SER A 112 -8.65 1.29 5.82
N VAL A 113 -9.82 0.75 6.21
CA VAL A 113 -10.24 -0.64 5.92
C VAL A 113 -10.59 -0.84 4.44
N LEU A 114 -11.32 0.08 3.82
CA LEU A 114 -11.70 -0.02 2.41
C LEU A 114 -10.47 0.09 1.49
N LYS A 115 -9.46 0.87 1.89
CA LYS A 115 -8.16 0.92 1.19
C LYS A 115 -7.51 -0.46 1.11
N ASN A 116 -7.48 -1.20 2.22
CA ASN A 116 -6.86 -2.53 2.25
C ASN A 116 -7.61 -3.53 1.36
N ILE A 117 -8.93 -3.41 1.22
CA ILE A 117 -9.73 -4.18 0.25
C ILE A 117 -9.31 -3.84 -1.17
N GLY A 118 -9.24 -2.54 -1.51
CA GLY A 118 -8.85 -2.09 -2.83
C GLY A 118 -7.46 -2.60 -3.24
N GLU A 119 -6.49 -2.60 -2.32
CA GLU A 119 -5.17 -3.17 -2.59
C GLU A 119 -5.20 -4.69 -2.80
N ALA A 120 -6.03 -5.43 -2.05
CA ALA A 120 -6.20 -6.88 -2.23
C ALA A 120 -6.89 -7.22 -3.56
N THR A 121 -7.94 -6.49 -3.92
CA THR A 121 -8.63 -6.65 -5.22
C THR A 121 -7.71 -6.31 -6.39
N ALA A 122 -6.87 -5.27 -6.27
CA ALA A 122 -5.89 -4.94 -7.30
C ALA A 122 -4.88 -6.08 -7.54
N VAL A 123 -4.47 -6.82 -6.49
CA VAL A 123 -3.61 -8.00 -6.64
C VAL A 123 -4.30 -9.09 -7.46
N LEU A 124 -5.60 -9.31 -7.27
CA LEU A 124 -6.36 -10.26 -8.10
C LEU A 124 -6.37 -9.84 -9.57
N VAL A 125 -6.64 -8.56 -9.84
CA VAL A 125 -6.69 -8.05 -11.22
C VAL A 125 -5.33 -8.18 -11.90
N ILE A 126 -4.24 -7.91 -11.17
CA ILE A 126 -2.87 -8.10 -11.67
C ILE A 126 -2.61 -9.58 -11.98
N TYR A 127 -2.99 -10.49 -11.08
CA TYR A 127 -2.85 -11.93 -11.29
C TYR A 127 -3.61 -12.40 -12.54
N LEU A 128 -4.86 -11.98 -12.72
CA LEU A 128 -5.63 -12.30 -13.91
C LEU A 128 -5.01 -11.71 -15.18
N ALA A 129 -4.47 -10.49 -15.11
CA ALA A 129 -3.77 -9.87 -16.23
C ALA A 129 -2.49 -10.64 -16.61
N GLN A 130 -1.74 -11.16 -15.63
CA GLN A 130 -0.54 -11.97 -15.87
C GLN A 130 -0.88 -13.30 -16.54
N VAL A 131 -1.96 -13.97 -16.11
CA VAL A 131 -2.41 -15.24 -16.72
C VAL A 131 -2.96 -15.05 -18.15
N ILE A 132 -3.61 -13.91 -18.44
CA ILE A 132 -4.25 -13.65 -19.74
C ILE A 132 -3.27 -13.06 -20.77
N LEU A 133 -2.30 -12.24 -20.33
CA LEU A 133 -1.39 -11.54 -21.24
C LEU A 133 -0.26 -12.47 -21.68
N PRO A 134 -0.06 -12.69 -23.00
CA PRO A 134 0.96 -13.59 -23.53
C PRO A 134 2.42 -13.10 -23.33
N SER A 135 2.60 -11.93 -22.69
CA SER A 135 3.93 -11.39 -22.33
C SER A 135 4.43 -11.91 -20.98
N PHE A 136 3.59 -12.57 -20.18
CA PHE A 136 3.98 -13.19 -18.93
C PHE A 136 3.81 -14.71 -19.08
N GLU A 137 4.85 -15.49 -18.81
CA GLU A 137 4.83 -16.96 -18.88
C GLU A 137 4.17 -17.61 -17.66
N ASP A 138 3.35 -16.85 -16.92
CA ASP A 138 2.72 -17.33 -15.68
C ASP A 138 1.54 -18.26 -16.01
N GLU A 139 1.67 -19.54 -15.67
CA GLU A 139 0.58 -20.51 -15.79
C GLU A 139 -0.50 -20.26 -14.73
N PHE A 140 -1.75 -20.61 -15.05
CA PHE A 140 -2.85 -20.48 -14.10
C PHE A 140 -2.72 -21.46 -12.94
N GLU A 141 -2.35 -20.95 -11.77
CA GLU A 141 -2.28 -21.73 -10.54
C GLU A 141 -3.56 -21.59 -9.70
N VAL A 142 -4.29 -22.70 -9.57
CA VAL A 142 -5.49 -22.79 -8.73
C VAL A 142 -5.24 -22.38 -7.27
N PRO A 143 -4.13 -22.77 -6.60
CA PRO A 143 -3.85 -22.36 -5.22
C PRO A 143 -3.72 -20.84 -5.07
N THR A 144 -3.05 -20.18 -6.01
CA THR A 144 -2.85 -18.73 -6.02
C THR A 144 -4.18 -18.00 -6.22
N PHE A 145 -5.01 -18.48 -7.15
CA PHE A 145 -6.36 -17.95 -7.35
C PHE A 145 -7.25 -18.09 -6.11
N LEU A 146 -7.29 -19.29 -5.50
CA LEU A 146 -8.08 -19.56 -4.30
C LEU A 146 -7.62 -18.72 -3.10
N SER A 147 -6.31 -18.57 -2.91
CA SER A 147 -5.71 -17.71 -1.88
C SER A 147 -6.25 -16.27 -1.96
N VAL A 148 -6.22 -15.66 -3.15
CA VAL A 148 -6.68 -14.29 -3.33
C VAL A 148 -8.20 -14.18 -3.19
N MET A 149 -8.97 -15.17 -3.67
CA MET A 149 -10.42 -15.24 -3.46
C MET A 149 -10.79 -15.30 -1.97
N VAL A 150 -10.11 -16.12 -1.18
CA VAL A 150 -10.33 -16.23 0.27
C VAL A 150 -10.07 -14.89 0.95
N VAL A 151 -9.02 -14.16 0.57
CA VAL A 151 -8.73 -12.82 1.10
C VAL A 151 -9.89 -11.87 0.79
N ILE A 152 -10.35 -11.80 -0.46
CA ILE A 152 -11.45 -10.89 -0.85
C ILE A 152 -12.74 -11.24 -0.10
N LEU A 153 -13.11 -12.51 -0.03
CA LEU A 153 -14.30 -12.97 0.69
C LEU A 153 -14.20 -12.67 2.18
N SER A 154 -13.05 -12.89 2.80
CA SER A 154 -12.82 -12.63 4.22
C SER A 154 -13.00 -11.15 4.56
N VAL A 155 -12.42 -10.25 3.73
CA VAL A 155 -12.56 -8.82 4.01
C VAL A 155 -13.96 -8.30 3.66
N THR A 156 -14.62 -8.84 2.63
CA THR A 156 -16.02 -8.52 2.32
C THR A 156 -16.97 -8.95 3.43
N ALA A 157 -16.77 -10.15 4.00
CA ALA A 157 -17.52 -10.64 5.16
C ALA A 157 -17.29 -9.75 6.40
N TYR A 158 -16.06 -9.29 6.62
CA TYR A 158 -15.73 -8.36 7.70
C TYR A 158 -16.45 -7.02 7.55
N VAL A 159 -16.44 -6.40 6.36
CA VAL A 159 -17.17 -5.15 6.12
C VAL A 159 -18.68 -5.31 6.28
N SER A 160 -19.23 -6.41 5.76
CA SER A 160 -20.65 -6.70 5.87
C SER A 160 -21.08 -6.88 7.34
N SER A 161 -20.25 -7.55 8.15
CA SER A 161 -20.53 -7.78 9.57
C SER A 161 -20.42 -6.52 10.42
N LYS A 162 -19.56 -5.54 10.09
CA LYS A 162 -19.51 -4.24 10.81
C LYS A 162 -20.88 -3.56 10.89
N SER A 163 -21.61 -3.51 9.77
CA SER A 163 -22.92 -2.87 9.72
C SER A 163 -23.96 -3.55 10.64
N VAL A 164 -23.85 -4.87 10.81
CA VAL A 164 -24.71 -5.67 11.68
C VAL A 164 -24.33 -5.47 13.15
N VAL A 165 -23.04 -5.48 13.46
CA VAL A 165 -22.52 -5.26 14.81
C VAL A 165 -22.86 -3.86 15.32
N GLU A 166 -22.72 -2.81 14.49
CA GLU A 166 -23.09 -1.45 14.86
C GLU A 166 -24.59 -1.31 15.14
N LYS A 167 -25.44 -1.97 14.34
CA LYS A 167 -26.89 -2.01 14.59
C LYS A 167 -27.20 -2.70 15.91
N ALA A 168 -26.59 -3.86 16.16
CA ALA A 168 -26.76 -4.59 17.43
C ALA A 168 -26.33 -3.75 18.65
N GLN A 169 -25.18 -3.06 18.57
CA GLN A 169 -24.71 -2.17 19.64
C GLN A 169 -25.63 -0.98 19.90
N LYS A 170 -26.27 -0.42 18.86
CA LYS A 170 -27.27 0.64 19.03
C LYS A 170 -28.53 0.13 19.74
N PHE A 171 -29.00 -1.07 19.42
CA PHE A 171 -30.12 -1.70 20.12
C PHE A 171 -29.80 -1.98 21.59
N ASP A 172 -28.61 -2.51 21.90
CA ASP A 172 -28.18 -2.76 23.29
C ASP A 172 -28.03 -1.48 24.13
N LYS A 173 -27.61 -0.37 23.51
CA LYS A 173 -27.56 0.94 24.21
C LYS A 173 -28.95 1.53 24.42
N GLY A 174 -29.88 1.34 23.48
CA GLY A 174 -31.26 1.78 23.61
C GLY A 174 -32.06 1.01 24.67
N LEU A 175 -31.68 -0.24 24.95
CA LEU A 175 -32.26 -1.06 26.03
C LEU A 175 -31.74 -0.71 27.43
N LYS A 176 -30.62 0.03 27.52
CA LYS A 176 -30.00 0.46 28.78
C LYS A 176 -30.31 1.91 29.17
N ALA A 177 -31.05 2.64 28.33
CA ALA A 177 -31.56 3.99 28.60
C ALA A 177 -33.02 3.91 29.06
#